data_AF-A0A9P4K8Q6-F1
#
_entry.id   AF-A0A9P4K8Q6-F1
#
_cell.length_a   1.000
_cell.length_b   1.000
_cell.length_c   1.000
_cell.angle_alpha   90.00
_cell.angle_beta   90.00
_cell.angle_gamma   90.00
#
_symmetry.space_group_name_H-M   'P 1'
#
loop_
_entity.id
_entity.type
_entity.pdbx_description
1 polymer ?
#
loop_
_entity_poly.entity_id
_entity_poly.type
_entity_poly.pdbx_seq_one_letter_code
_entity_poly.pdbx_strand_id
1 'polypeptide(L)'
;ILEKVHTFLQLFTSATLYKEGDRALILSSLKLMDSLLVYYKKNKERYFQPEDYNARMLRAIKIGWFVLDKYYTITKEAPVYTATLLLNPSYRVAYLKKNWLE
;
A
#
# COMPACT_ATOMS: atom_id res chain seq x y z
N ILE A 1 -8.03 -13.57 18.88
CA ILE A 1 -8.48 -12.66 17.79
C ILE A 1 -7.84 -11.27 17.94
N LEU A 2 -7.94 -10.64 19.12
CA LEU A 2 -7.36 -9.30 19.37
C LEU A 2 -5.86 -9.23 19.04
N GLU A 3 -5.09 -10.24 19.43
CA GLU A 3 -3.66 -10.33 19.13
C GLU A 3 -3.37 -10.35 17.62
N LYS A 4 -4.10 -11.17 16.85
CA LYS A 4 -4.00 -11.24 15.38
C LYS A 4 -4.34 -9.88 14.73
N VAL A 5 -5.34 -9.17 15.27
CA VAL A 5 -5.69 -7.81 14.82
C VAL A 5 -4.60 -6.81 15.20
N HIS A 6 -4.04 -6.89 16.41
CA HIS A 6 -2.96 -6.02 16.84
C HIS A 6 -1.72 -6.20 15.96
N THR A 7 -1.28 -7.43 15.72
CA THR A 7 -0.17 -7.74 14.80
C THR A 7 -0.44 -7.23 13.38
N PHE A 8 -1.69 -7.34 12.91
CA PHE A 8 -2.08 -6.82 11.60
C PHE A 8 -1.98 -5.28 11.55
N LEU A 9 -2.40 -4.61 12.62
CA LEU A 9 -2.43 -3.15 12.68
C LEU A 9 -1.08 -2.50 12.96
N GLN A 10 -0.06 -3.23 13.43
CA GLN A 10 1.27 -2.70 13.68
C GLN A 10 1.89 -2.00 12.46
N LEU A 11 1.63 -2.49 11.25
CA LEU A 11 2.09 -1.83 10.02
C LEU A 11 1.52 -0.42 9.87
N PHE A 12 0.28 -0.20 10.30
CA PHE A 12 -0.35 1.12 10.23
C PHE A 12 0.29 2.09 11.19
N THR A 13 0.70 1.65 12.39
CA THR A 13 1.45 2.48 13.35
C THR A 13 2.76 2.98 12.73
N SER A 14 3.49 2.11 12.04
CA SER A 14 4.72 2.49 11.33
C SER A 14 4.44 3.42 10.15
N ALA A 15 3.35 3.18 9.42
CA ALA A 15 2.93 3.99 8.28
C ALA A 15 2.49 5.41 8.67
N THR A 16 1.77 5.56 9.79
CA THR A 16 1.37 6.87 10.33
C THR A 16 2.57 7.63 10.84
N LEU A 17 3.48 6.99 11.59
CA LEU A 17 4.72 7.62 12.06
C LEU A 17 5.57 8.14 10.90
N TYR A 18 5.66 7.38 9.80
CA TYR A 18 6.37 7.81 8.59
C TYR A 18 5.74 9.03 7.90
N LYS A 19 4.46 9.29 8.12
CA LYS A 19 3.68 10.36 7.49
C LYS A 19 3.50 11.62 8.35
N GLU A 20 3.84 11.60 9.63
CA GLU A 20 3.73 12.76 10.52
C GLU A 20 4.70 13.91 10.19
N GLY A 21 5.67 13.70 9.28
CA GLY A 21 6.56 14.75 8.81
C GLY A 21 5.95 15.65 7.73
N ASP A 22 6.26 16.95 7.80
CA ASP A 22 5.83 18.07 6.93
C ASP A 22 6.09 17.89 5.40
N ARG A 23 6.68 16.76 4.99
CA ARG A 23 7.02 16.43 3.59
C ARG A 23 6.38 15.14 3.10
N ALA A 24 5.16 14.82 3.55
CA ALA A 24 4.40 13.69 3.03
C ALA A 24 3.98 13.93 1.56
N LEU A 25 4.93 13.79 0.63
CA LEU A 25 4.70 13.92 -0.80
C LEU A 25 3.60 12.96 -1.26
N ILE A 26 2.82 13.37 -2.25
CA ILE A 26 1.80 12.54 -2.90
C ILE A 26 2.34 11.14 -3.27
N LEU A 27 3.60 11.08 -3.68
CA LEU A 27 4.34 9.87 -4.02
C LEU A 27 4.62 8.93 -2.83
N SER A 28 4.87 9.49 -1.63
CA SER A 28 5.06 8.68 -0.42
C SER A 28 3.74 8.05 0.01
N SER A 29 2.62 8.75 -0.21
CA SER A 29 1.28 8.19 -0.02
C SER A 29 1.03 7.01 -0.96
N LEU A 30 1.40 7.11 -2.24
CA LEU A 30 1.27 6.01 -3.20
C LEU A 30 2.13 4.80 -2.81
N LYS A 31 3.41 5.02 -2.49
CA LYS A 31 4.32 3.95 -2.00
C LYS A 31 3.75 3.20 -0.79
N LEU A 32 3.12 3.93 0.13
CA LEU A 32 2.47 3.34 1.30
C LEU A 32 1.24 2.53 0.92
N MET A 33 0.41 3.03 0.00
CA MET A 33 -0.72 2.28 -0.54
C MET A 33 -0.27 1.00 -1.25
N ASP A 34 0.84 1.02 -2.00
CA ASP A 34 1.43 -0.15 -2.67
C ASP A 34 1.90 -1.18 -1.63
N SER A 35 2.59 -0.70 -0.59
CA SER A 35 3.08 -1.53 0.51
C SER A 35 1.93 -2.19 1.27
N LEU A 36 0.83 -1.46 1.49
CA LEU A 36 -0.40 -1.98 2.07
C LEU A 36 -1.03 -3.05 1.18
N LEU A 37 -1.11 -2.87 -0.13
CA LEU A 37 -1.65 -3.90 -1.04
C LEU A 37 -0.89 -5.22 -0.92
N VAL A 38 0.46 -5.17 -0.96
CA VAL A 38 1.31 -6.35 -0.80
C VAL A 38 1.04 -7.03 0.55
N TYR A 39 0.94 -6.23 1.61
CA TYR A 39 0.66 -6.72 2.95
C TYR A 39 -0.71 -7.41 3.06
N TYR A 40 -1.77 -6.81 2.50
CA TYR A 40 -3.10 -7.40 2.51
C TYR A 40 -3.15 -8.71 1.73
N LYS A 41 -2.47 -8.82 0.57
CA LYS A 41 -2.38 -10.08 -0.19
C LYS A 41 -1.75 -11.19 0.65
N LYS A 42 -0.59 -10.90 1.25
CA LYS A 42 0.15 -11.86 2.09
C LYS A 42 -0.67 -12.34 3.28
N ASN A 43 -1.37 -11.43 3.96
CA ASN A 43 -2.21 -11.78 5.11
C ASN A 43 -3.47 -12.55 4.69
N LYS A 44 -4.06 -12.22 3.53
CA LYS A 44 -5.17 -12.99 2.97
C LYS A 44 -4.75 -14.45 2.74
N GLU A 45 -3.60 -14.67 2.11
CA GLU A 45 -3.06 -16.02 1.87
C GLU A 45 -2.81 -16.76 3.18
N ARG A 46 -2.15 -16.12 4.15
CA ARG A 46 -1.91 -16.70 5.49
C ARG A 46 -3.20 -17.17 6.17
N TYR A 47 -4.22 -16.33 6.25
CA TYR A 47 -5.47 -16.68 6.92
C TYR A 47 -6.41 -17.56 6.08
N PHE A 48 -6.02 -17.89 4.85
CA PHE A 48 -6.70 -18.87 4.00
C PHE A 48 -6.10 -20.27 4.15
N GLN A 49 -4.88 -20.39 4.68
CA GLN A 49 -4.24 -21.67 4.95
C GLN A 49 -5.01 -22.44 6.05
N PRO A 50 -5.18 -23.77 5.92
CA PRO A 50 -5.92 -24.58 6.89
C PRO A 50 -5.43 -24.42 8.34
N GLU A 51 -4.12 -24.27 8.52
CA GLU A 51 -3.45 -24.19 9.82
C GLU A 51 -3.75 -22.89 10.57
N ASP A 52 -4.00 -21.81 9.83
CA ASP A 52 -4.15 -20.45 10.37
C ASP A 52 -5.52 -19.83 10.01
N TYR A 53 -6.45 -20.65 9.53
CA TYR A 53 -7.73 -20.23 8.97
C TYR A 53 -8.52 -19.33 9.93
N ASN A 54 -8.91 -18.15 9.46
CA ASN A 54 -9.72 -17.24 10.25
C ASN A 54 -10.68 -16.41 9.39
N ALA A 55 -11.94 -16.87 9.32
CA ALA A 55 -13.00 -16.21 8.56
C ALA A 55 -13.26 -14.74 8.96
N ARG A 56 -13.05 -14.38 10.24
CA ARG A 56 -13.24 -12.99 10.71
C ARG A 56 -12.12 -12.08 10.22
N MET A 57 -10.86 -12.55 10.26
CA MET A 57 -9.72 -11.81 9.70
C MET A 57 -9.85 -11.66 8.18
N LEU A 58 -10.24 -12.73 7.47
CA LEU A 58 -10.47 -12.68 6.02
C LEU A 58 -11.53 -11.64 5.64
N ARG A 59 -12.63 -11.55 6.40
CA ARG A 59 -13.65 -10.50 6.19
C ARG A 59 -13.10 -9.09 6.46
N ALA A 60 -12.36 -8.90 7.55
CA ALA A 60 -11.75 -7.61 7.86
C ALA A 60 -10.75 -7.17 6.78
N ILE A 61 -9.91 -8.08 6.30
CA ILE A 61 -8.97 -7.85 5.20
C ILE A 61 -9.73 -7.50 3.91
N LYS A 62 -10.83 -8.19 3.60
CA LYS A 62 -11.66 -7.88 2.44
C LYS A 62 -12.26 -6.47 2.51
N ILE A 63 -12.74 -6.04 3.69
CA ILE A 63 -13.27 -4.68 3.89
C ILE A 63 -12.14 -3.65 3.72
N GLY A 64 -10.98 -3.86 4.34
CA GLY A 64 -9.86 -2.93 4.19
C GLY A 64 -9.33 -2.86 2.75
N TRP A 65 -9.35 -3.97 2.02
CA TRP A 65 -9.03 -4.00 0.59
C TRP A 65 -9.98 -3.12 -0.22
N PHE A 66 -11.29 -3.24 0.02
CA PHE A 66 -12.31 -2.44 -0.67
C PHE A 66 -12.09 -0.93 -0.45
N VAL A 67 -11.73 -0.52 0.77
CA VAL A 67 -11.39 0.87 1.06
C VAL A 67 -10.13 1.31 0.30
N LEU A 68 -9.09 0.49 0.28
CA LEU A 68 -7.84 0.80 -0.41
C LEU A 68 -8.03 0.93 -1.92
N ASP A 69 -8.84 0.06 -2.52
CA ASP A 69 -9.19 0.08 -3.93
C ASP A 69 -9.89 1.39 -4.33
N LYS A 70 -10.84 1.87 -3.51
CA LYS A 70 -11.49 3.18 -3.70
C LYS A 70 -10.47 4.32 -3.79
N TYR A 71 -9.49 4.35 -2.89
CA TYR A 71 -8.45 5.38 -2.92
C TYR A 71 -7.54 5.26 -4.15
N TYR A 72 -7.28 4.03 -4.63
CA TYR A 72 -6.55 3.82 -5.87
C TYR A 72 -7.29 4.32 -7.10
N THR A 73 -8.60 4.11 -7.17
CA THR A 73 -9.42 4.59 -8.29
C THR A 73 -9.37 6.11 -8.39
N ILE A 74 -9.56 6.82 -7.27
CA ILE A 74 -9.45 8.30 -7.21
C ILE A 74 -8.03 8.75 -7.61
N THR A 75 -7.01 8.00 -7.18
CA THR A 75 -5.61 8.28 -7.50
C THR A 75 -5.30 8.12 -8.99
N LYS A 76 -5.92 7.14 -9.67
CA LYS A 76 -5.75 6.92 -11.12
C LYS A 76 -6.46 7.96 -11.97
N GLU A 77 -7.59 8.48 -11.48
CA GLU A 77 -8.39 9.50 -12.18
C GLU A 77 -7.74 10.89 -12.13
N ALA A 78 -6.89 11.15 -11.14
CA ALA A 78 -6.27 12.45 -10.95
C ALA A 78 -4.91 12.55 -11.69
N PRO A 79 -4.81 13.36 -12.76
CA PRO A 79 -3.60 13.47 -13.59
C PRO A 79 -2.36 13.98 -12.82
N VAL A 80 -2.58 14.64 -11.68
CA VAL A 80 -1.51 15.08 -10.77
C VAL A 80 -0.63 13.93 -10.28
N TYR A 81 -1.18 12.72 -10.10
CA TYR A 81 -0.40 11.57 -9.62
C TYR A 81 0.51 11.01 -10.70
N THR A 82 -0.01 10.85 -11.92
CA THR A 82 0.77 10.46 -13.10
C THR A 82 1.87 11.47 -13.39
N ALA A 83 1.55 12.78 -13.35
CA ALA A 83 2.53 13.84 -13.51
C ALA A 83 3.60 13.81 -12.41
N THR A 84 3.22 13.59 -11.14
CA THR A 84 4.17 13.52 -10.02
C THR A 84 5.14 12.35 -10.16
N LEU A 85 4.68 11.18 -10.62
CA LEU A 85 5.53 10.02 -10.90
C LEU A 85 6.53 10.31 -12.03
N LEU A 86 6.08 10.94 -13.11
CA LEU A 86 6.90 11.29 -14.28
C LEU A 86 7.92 12.38 -13.97
N LEU A 87 7.52 13.41 -13.21
CA LEU A 87 8.33 14.56 -12.87
C LEU A 87 9.28 14.29 -11.70
N ASN A 88 9.09 13.20 -10.95
CA ASN A 88 9.99 12.89 -9.84
C ASN A 88 11.39 12.49 -10.36
N PRO A 89 12.46 13.24 -10.00
CA PRO A 89 13.81 12.97 -10.51
C PRO A 89 14.30 11.55 -10.21
N SER A 90 14.00 11.00 -9.04
CA SER A 90 14.43 9.66 -8.65
C SER A 90 13.78 8.56 -9.49
N TYR A 91 12.51 8.72 -9.85
CA TYR A 91 11.77 7.75 -10.67
C TYR A 91 12.07 7.90 -12.14
N ARG A 92 12.24 9.14 -12.62
CA ARG A 92 12.70 9.44 -13.97
C ARG A 92 14.07 8.82 -14.22
N VAL A 93 15.01 8.94 -13.28
CA VAL A 93 16.34 8.31 -13.39
C VAL A 93 16.23 6.77 -13.40
N ALA A 94 15.41 6.17 -12.54
CA ALA A 94 15.20 4.73 -12.53
C ALA A 94 14.57 4.21 -13.84
N TYR A 95 13.59 4.94 -14.39
CA TYR A 95 12.95 4.61 -15.66
C TYR A 95 13.94 4.72 -16.84
N LEU A 96 14.73 5.80 -16.90
CA LEU A 96 15.75 5.97 -17.93
C LEU A 96 16.82 4.87 -17.87
N LYS A 97 17.28 4.51 -16.66
CA LYS A 97 18.21 3.38 -16.47
C LYS A 97 17.64 2.04 -16.92
N LYS A 98 16.34 1.84 -16.77
CA LYS A 98 15.68 0.57 -17.13
C LYS A 98 15.37 0.45 -18.63
N ASN A 99 15.07 1.57 -19.31
CA ASN A 99 14.54 1.55 -20.68
C ASN A 99 15.48 2.17 -21.73
N TRP A 100 16.53 2.89 -21.33
CA TRP A 100 17.34 3.71 -22.24
C TRP A 100 18.86 3.55 -22.08
N LEU A 101 19.31 2.73 -21.13
CA LEU A 101 20.69 2.30 -21.05
C LEU A 101 20.76 0.85 -21.56
N GLU A 102 21.09 0.72 -22.84
CA GLU A 102 21.74 -0.48 -23.40
C GLU A 102 23.17 -0.58 -22.87
#